data_AF-A0A3S3UW07-F1
#
_entry.id   AF-A0A3S3UW07-F1
#
_cell.length_a   1.000
_cell.length_b   1.000
_cell.length_c   1.000
_cell.angle_alpha   90.00
_cell.angle_beta   90.00
_cell.angle_gamma   90.00
#
_symmetry.space_group_name_H-M   'P 1'
#
loop_
_entity.id
_entity.type
_entity.pdbx_description
1 polymer ?
#
loop_
_entity_poly.entity_id
_entity_poly.type
_entity_poly.pdbx_seq_one_letter_code
_entity_poly.pdbx_strand_id
1 'polypeptide(L)'
;MRKSHILYLLSFVFILASSCRFNPDMQGPGETALQGEWQQGSVVLQKKLLNYSLYHFKFSCDSFFVSIRSFSKANGGYPDSCVQNGQWSEYAKGVYEQKHDTLRLKGLFSNADLTYKIEGGCFRSGKYEETFKLVKKADSVIQFFPTSSVIPFDARLTKRSSCTPKPL
;
A
#
# COMPACT_ATOMS: atom_id res chain seq x y z
N MET A 1 26.60 -11.45 -58.90
CA MET A 1 25.28 -11.11 -58.29
C MET A 1 25.05 -11.76 -56.92
N ARG A 2 25.44 -13.03 -56.68
CA ARG A 2 25.20 -13.77 -55.41
C ARG A 2 25.76 -13.14 -54.12
N LYS A 3 26.91 -12.43 -54.18
CA LYS A 3 27.54 -11.77 -53.01
C LYS A 3 26.79 -10.52 -52.52
N SER A 4 26.11 -9.80 -53.41
CA SER A 4 25.37 -8.58 -53.05
C SER A 4 24.15 -8.91 -52.18
N HIS A 5 23.42 -9.98 -52.51
CA HIS A 5 22.26 -10.44 -51.76
C HIS A 5 22.60 -10.93 -50.33
N ILE A 6 23.79 -11.49 -50.12
CA ILE A 6 24.25 -11.94 -48.79
C ILE A 6 24.50 -10.74 -47.86
N LEU A 7 25.09 -9.66 -48.39
CA LEU A 7 25.32 -8.41 -47.66
C LEU A 7 24.01 -7.73 -47.24
N TYR A 8 23.01 -7.70 -48.13
CA TYR A 8 21.68 -7.19 -47.79
C TYR A 8 20.97 -8.04 -46.73
N LEU A 9 21.11 -9.36 -46.80
CA LEU A 9 20.51 -10.26 -45.79
C LEU A 9 21.16 -10.08 -44.41
N LEU A 10 22.49 -9.96 -44.35
CA LEU A 10 23.23 -9.71 -43.11
C LEU A 10 22.89 -8.35 -42.50
N SER A 11 22.76 -7.31 -43.34
CA SER A 11 22.29 -5.98 -42.91
C SER A 11 20.89 -6.03 -42.31
N PHE A 12 19.98 -6.80 -42.91
CA PHE A 12 18.60 -6.91 -42.44
C PHE A 12 18.51 -7.65 -41.09
N VAL A 13 19.30 -8.70 -40.90
CA VAL A 13 19.38 -9.43 -39.62
C VAL A 13 19.96 -8.56 -38.50
N PHE A 14 20.99 -7.73 -38.80
CA PHE A 14 21.56 -6.81 -37.80
C PHE A 14 20.58 -5.73 -37.34
N ILE A 15 19.76 -5.19 -38.25
CA ILE A 15 18.75 -4.18 -37.91
C ILE A 15 17.68 -4.80 -37.00
N LEU A 16 17.18 -6.01 -37.32
CA LEU A 16 16.18 -6.72 -36.52
C LEU A 16 16.71 -7.11 -35.12
N ALA A 17 18.00 -7.45 -35.01
CA ALA A 17 18.61 -7.80 -33.73
C ALA A 17 18.83 -6.58 -32.80
N SER A 18 18.91 -5.37 -33.36
CA SER A 18 19.15 -4.14 -32.59
C SER A 18 17.89 -3.55 -31.93
N SER A 19 16.69 -3.94 -32.38
CA SER A 19 15.41 -3.37 -31.93
C SER A 19 14.68 -4.16 -30.84
N CYS A 20 15.09 -5.39 -30.53
CA CYS A 20 14.44 -6.19 -29.49
C CYS A 20 15.15 -6.01 -28.14
N ARG A 21 14.66 -5.08 -27.32
CA ARG A 21 14.96 -5.05 -25.88
C ARG A 21 13.72 -5.44 -25.11
N PHE A 22 13.87 -6.18 -24.02
CA PHE A 22 12.77 -6.44 -23.11
C PHE A 22 12.29 -5.11 -22.53
N ASN A 23 10.98 -4.89 -22.57
CA ASN A 23 10.38 -3.79 -21.82
C ASN A 23 10.67 -4.03 -20.33
N PRO A 24 11.02 -2.97 -19.57
CA PRO A 24 11.15 -3.10 -18.13
C PRO A 24 9.82 -3.53 -17.54
N ASP A 25 9.89 -4.25 -16.42
CA ASP A 25 8.70 -4.48 -15.60
C ASP A 25 8.23 -3.15 -15.04
N MET A 26 6.94 -2.86 -15.15
CA MET A 26 6.36 -1.56 -14.83
C MET A 26 5.40 -1.69 -13.67
N GLN A 27 5.35 -0.67 -12.82
CA GLN A 27 4.31 -0.55 -11.80
C GLN A 27 2.92 -0.63 -12.44
N GLY A 28 1.99 -1.32 -11.78
CA GLY A 28 0.59 -1.30 -12.14
C GLY A 28 0.00 0.09 -11.93
N PRO A 29 -1.01 0.51 -12.72
CA PRO A 29 -1.62 1.84 -12.60
C PRO A 29 -2.40 2.04 -11.29
N GLY A 30 -2.81 0.95 -10.65
CA GLY A 30 -3.70 0.95 -9.49
C GLY A 30 -5.12 1.43 -9.80
N GLU A 31 -5.90 1.65 -8.75
CA GLU A 31 -7.26 2.17 -8.85
C GLU A 31 -7.25 3.70 -8.79
N THR A 32 -7.86 4.36 -9.78
CA THR A 32 -7.89 5.82 -9.89
C THR A 32 -8.63 6.46 -8.71
N ALA A 33 -9.69 5.81 -8.23
CA ALA A 33 -10.47 6.30 -7.11
C ALA A 33 -9.69 6.31 -5.78
N LEU A 34 -8.66 5.47 -5.64
CA LEU A 34 -7.85 5.36 -4.42
C LEU A 34 -6.63 6.27 -4.40
N GLN A 35 -6.18 6.80 -5.53
CA GLN A 35 -4.93 7.56 -5.62
C GLN A 35 -4.92 8.79 -4.69
N GLY A 36 -3.97 8.80 -3.74
CA GLY A 36 -3.83 9.89 -2.78
C GLY A 36 -3.60 9.42 -1.34
N GLU A 37 -3.73 10.36 -0.43
CA GLU A 37 -3.61 10.17 1.01
C GLU A 37 -4.99 10.23 1.67
N TRP A 38 -5.27 9.25 2.53
CA TRP A 38 -6.57 9.05 3.17
C TRP A 38 -6.39 8.95 4.67
N GLN A 39 -7.01 9.87 5.39
CA GLN A 39 -6.94 9.94 6.85
C GLN A 39 -8.24 9.40 7.44
N GLN A 40 -8.16 8.36 8.28
CA GLN A 40 -9.27 7.97 9.13
C GLN A 40 -9.56 9.11 10.11
N GLY A 41 -10.86 9.46 10.21
CA GLY A 41 -11.35 10.38 11.23
C GLY A 41 -11.33 9.78 12.64
N SER A 42 -12.13 10.32 13.54
CA SER A 42 -12.32 9.72 14.86
C SER A 42 -13.04 8.38 14.78
N VAL A 43 -12.81 7.51 15.77
CA VAL A 43 -13.52 6.24 15.91
C VAL A 43 -14.79 6.45 16.72
N VAL A 44 -15.88 5.81 16.30
CA VAL A 44 -17.14 5.81 17.06
C VAL A 44 -16.88 5.23 18.45
N LEU A 45 -17.29 5.96 19.49
CA LEU A 45 -17.07 5.58 20.89
C LEU A 45 -15.59 5.48 21.32
N GLN A 46 -14.67 6.20 20.68
CA GLN A 46 -13.23 6.24 21.03
C GLN A 46 -12.96 6.32 22.55
N LYS A 47 -13.74 7.10 23.31
CA LYS A 47 -13.59 7.23 24.77
C LYS A 47 -13.97 5.97 25.56
N LYS A 48 -14.83 5.11 25.00
CA LYS A 48 -15.31 3.86 25.64
C LYS A 48 -14.49 2.63 25.24
N LEU A 49 -13.77 2.68 24.11
CA LEU A 49 -12.96 1.56 23.65
C LEU A 49 -11.73 1.36 24.54
N LEU A 50 -11.42 0.09 24.83
CA LEU A 50 -10.18 -0.30 25.51
C LEU A 50 -8.98 -0.15 24.57
N ASN A 51 -9.16 -0.56 23.31
CA ASN A 51 -8.17 -0.54 22.24
C ASN A 51 -8.81 0.04 20.98
N TYR A 52 -8.10 0.91 20.26
CA TYR A 52 -8.49 1.31 18.91
C TYR A 52 -7.27 1.72 18.09
N SER A 53 -7.42 1.69 16.77
CA SER A 53 -6.39 2.12 15.82
C SER A 53 -6.96 3.14 14.85
N LEU A 54 -6.11 4.09 14.46
CA LEU A 54 -6.38 5.09 13.43
C LEU A 54 -5.46 4.84 12.23
N TYR A 55 -6.05 4.70 11.05
CA TYR A 55 -5.33 4.46 9.81
C TYR A 55 -5.08 5.77 9.04
N HIS A 56 -3.88 5.89 8.50
CA HIS A 56 -3.53 6.84 7.45
C HIS A 56 -2.98 6.04 6.28
N PHE A 57 -3.71 6.01 5.17
CA PHE A 57 -3.31 5.31 3.96
C PHE A 57 -2.73 6.30 2.96
N LYS A 58 -1.74 5.85 2.20
CA LYS A 58 -1.23 6.50 1.01
C LYS A 58 -1.19 5.49 -0.11
N PHE A 59 -1.94 5.76 -1.18
CA PHE A 59 -1.94 4.95 -2.39
C PHE A 59 -1.27 5.73 -3.52
N SER A 60 -0.35 5.07 -4.21
CA SER A 60 0.35 5.61 -5.36
C SER A 60 0.54 4.49 -6.37
N CYS A 61 -0.07 4.63 -7.54
CA CYS A 61 -0.15 3.54 -8.52
C CYS A 61 -0.75 2.30 -7.85
N ASP A 62 -0.15 1.13 -8.00
CA ASP A 62 -0.50 -0.14 -7.34
C ASP A 62 0.10 -0.31 -5.94
N SER A 63 0.84 0.68 -5.45
CA SER A 63 1.57 0.61 -4.19
C SER A 63 0.79 1.31 -3.08
N PHE A 64 0.94 0.81 -1.85
CA PHE A 64 0.40 1.44 -0.66
C PHE A 64 1.47 1.63 0.42
N PHE A 65 1.24 2.63 1.26
CA PHE A 65 1.83 2.79 2.57
C PHE A 65 0.71 3.04 3.57
N VAL A 66 0.81 2.44 4.76
CA VAL A 66 -0.15 2.66 5.84
C VAL A 66 0.60 2.98 7.13
N SER A 67 0.13 4.01 7.83
CA SER A 67 0.48 4.30 9.21
C SER A 67 -0.72 3.94 10.10
N ILE A 68 -0.48 3.14 11.12
CA ILE A 68 -1.47 2.65 12.08
C ILE A 68 -1.10 3.23 13.43
N ARG A 69 -1.89 4.20 13.92
CA ARG A 69 -1.72 4.75 15.27
C ARG A 69 -2.65 4.02 16.22
N SER A 70 -2.08 3.24 17.12
CA SER A 70 -2.83 2.42 18.07
C SER A 70 -2.80 3.03 19.46
N PHE A 71 -3.94 2.88 20.13
CA PHE A 71 -4.19 3.40 21.46
C PHE A 71 -4.80 2.29 22.30
N SER A 72 -4.30 2.14 23.52
CA SER A 72 -4.80 1.20 24.51
C SER A 72 -4.84 1.85 25.89
N LYS A 73 -5.87 1.55 26.68
CA LYS A 73 -5.92 1.95 28.10
C LYS A 73 -5.11 1.01 29.01
N ALA A 74 -4.86 -0.21 28.54
CA ALA A 74 -3.84 -1.10 29.09
C ALA A 74 -2.59 -1.00 28.18
N ASN A 75 -1.45 -1.61 28.46
CA ASN A 75 -0.28 -1.47 27.57
C ASN A 75 -0.39 -2.31 26.27
N GLY A 76 -1.61 -2.56 25.77
CA GLY A 76 -1.86 -3.23 24.49
C GLY A 76 -1.32 -4.66 24.39
N GLY A 77 -0.93 -5.28 25.50
CA GLY A 77 -0.23 -6.58 25.53
C GLY A 77 1.27 -6.49 25.22
N TYR A 78 1.85 -5.29 25.12
CA TYR A 78 3.28 -5.07 24.88
C TYR A 78 4.00 -4.61 26.15
N PRO A 79 5.34 -4.80 26.24
CA PRO A 79 6.14 -4.24 27.32
C PRO A 79 6.10 -2.71 27.34
N ASP A 80 6.19 -2.12 28.53
CA ASP A 80 6.21 -0.67 28.74
C ASP A 80 7.37 0.03 28.01
N SER A 81 8.46 -0.69 27.75
CA SER A 81 9.59 -0.19 26.94
C SER A 81 9.23 0.05 25.47
N CYS A 82 8.17 -0.61 24.99
CA CYS A 82 7.70 -0.47 23.62
C CYS A 82 6.59 0.58 23.51
N VAL A 83 5.73 0.69 24.52
CA VAL A 83 4.53 1.52 24.45
C VAL A 83 4.68 2.75 25.33
N GLN A 84 4.55 3.94 24.74
CA GLN A 84 4.57 5.18 25.50
C GLN A 84 3.13 5.60 25.81
N ASN A 85 2.73 5.58 27.09
CA ASN A 85 1.40 6.01 27.55
C ASN A 85 0.22 5.31 26.84
N GLY A 86 0.35 4.01 26.59
CA GLY A 86 -0.68 3.23 25.87
C GLY A 86 -0.76 3.54 24.37
N GLN A 87 0.21 4.26 23.80
CA GLN A 87 0.21 4.68 22.40
C GLN A 87 1.43 4.13 21.66
N TRP A 88 1.20 3.69 20.42
CA TRP A 88 2.26 3.31 19.51
C TRP A 88 1.85 3.50 18.05
N SER A 89 2.84 3.48 17.16
CA SER A 89 2.63 3.55 15.71
C SER A 89 3.30 2.37 15.01
N GLU A 90 2.58 1.77 14.09
CA GLU A 90 3.07 0.73 13.20
C GLU A 90 2.92 1.17 11.75
N TYR A 91 3.82 0.69 10.90
CA TYR A 91 3.81 1.04 9.49
C TYR A 91 3.89 -0.21 8.64
N ALA A 92 3.26 -0.18 7.48
CA ALA A 92 3.41 -1.22 6.48
C ALA A 92 3.40 -0.62 5.08
N LYS A 93 4.11 -1.27 4.16
CA LYS A 93 4.14 -0.90 2.75
C LYS A 93 4.10 -2.13 1.87
N GLY A 94 3.58 -1.98 0.66
CA GLY A 94 3.51 -3.06 -0.30
C GLY A 94 2.66 -2.69 -1.50
N VAL A 95 2.02 -3.71 -2.07
CA VAL A 95 1.14 -3.59 -3.23
C VAL A 95 -0.30 -3.86 -2.83
N TYR A 96 -1.23 -3.25 -3.55
CA TYR A 96 -2.64 -3.53 -3.38
C TYR A 96 -3.29 -3.95 -4.69
N GLU A 97 -4.37 -4.69 -4.55
CA GLU A 97 -5.27 -5.05 -5.63
C GLU A 97 -6.69 -4.69 -5.21
N GLN A 98 -7.44 -4.03 -6.09
CA GLN A 98 -8.87 -3.82 -5.91
C GLN A 98 -9.64 -4.61 -6.96
N LYS A 99 -10.58 -5.43 -6.51
CA LYS A 99 -11.54 -6.14 -7.36
C LYS A 99 -12.95 -5.81 -6.91
N HIS A 100 -13.72 -5.12 -7.75
CA HIS A 100 -15.02 -4.54 -7.40
C HIS A 100 -14.94 -3.68 -6.14
N ASP A 101 -15.68 -4.02 -5.09
CA ASP A 101 -15.68 -3.35 -3.79
C ASP A 101 -14.64 -3.92 -2.82
N THR A 102 -13.84 -4.91 -3.22
CA THR A 102 -12.88 -5.57 -2.33
C THR A 102 -11.47 -5.07 -2.60
N LEU A 103 -10.86 -4.44 -1.60
CA LEU A 103 -9.47 -4.01 -1.57
C LEU A 103 -8.63 -5.01 -0.76
N ARG A 104 -7.52 -5.49 -1.34
CA ARG A 104 -6.56 -6.37 -0.68
C ARG A 104 -5.21 -5.68 -0.61
N LEU A 105 -4.66 -5.55 0.59
CA LEU A 105 -3.32 -5.03 0.85
C LEU A 105 -2.38 -6.19 1.13
N LYS A 106 -1.24 -6.24 0.45
CA LYS A 106 -0.19 -7.25 0.68
C LYS A 106 1.17 -6.58 0.75
N GLY A 107 1.87 -6.75 1.85
CA GLY A 107 3.15 -6.09 2.06
C GLY A 107 3.89 -6.61 3.28
N LEU A 108 4.80 -5.77 3.76
CA LEU A 108 5.61 -6.04 4.94
C LEU A 108 5.48 -4.88 5.92
N PHE A 109 5.55 -5.20 7.21
CA PHE A 109 5.74 -4.19 8.23
C PHE A 109 7.07 -3.46 8.00
N SER A 110 7.05 -2.14 8.20
CA SER A 110 8.17 -1.25 7.99
C SER A 110 8.37 -0.33 9.19
N ASN A 111 9.54 0.30 9.24
CA ASN A 111 9.78 1.44 10.11
C ASN A 111 9.18 2.71 9.48
N ALA A 112 9.18 3.81 10.25
CA ALA A 112 8.68 5.11 9.80
C ALA A 112 9.46 5.68 8.61
N ASP A 113 10.75 5.34 8.49
CA ASP A 113 11.65 5.72 7.40
C ASP A 113 11.52 4.81 6.16
N LEU A 114 10.51 3.95 6.13
CA LEU A 114 10.22 2.97 5.07
C LEU A 114 11.22 1.81 4.98
N THR A 115 12.19 1.68 5.88
CA THR A 115 13.03 0.47 5.93
C THR A 115 12.20 -0.72 6.43
N TYR A 116 12.56 -1.94 6.03
CA TYR A 116 11.84 -3.12 6.50
C TYR A 116 12.07 -3.36 7.98
N LYS A 117 11.02 -3.80 8.65
CA LYS A 117 11.10 -4.09 10.08
C LYS A 117 11.69 -5.48 10.31
N ILE A 118 12.76 -5.53 11.08
CA ILE A 118 13.44 -6.77 11.47
C ILE A 118 12.70 -7.39 12.66
N GLU A 119 12.63 -8.72 12.69
CA GLU A 119 12.06 -9.46 13.81
C GLU A 119 12.86 -9.24 15.11
N GLY A 120 12.20 -9.38 16.27
CA GLY A 120 12.82 -9.21 17.58
C GLY A 120 12.76 -7.81 18.17
N GLY A 121 12.22 -6.82 17.43
CA GLY A 121 11.91 -5.48 17.94
C GLY A 121 10.50 -5.34 18.54
N CYS A 122 10.12 -4.12 18.93
CA CYS A 122 8.78 -3.79 19.40
C CYS A 122 7.73 -3.90 18.28
N PHE A 123 6.52 -4.39 18.60
CA PHE A 123 5.34 -4.50 17.72
C PHE A 123 5.48 -5.48 16.55
N ARG A 124 4.46 -5.55 15.68
CA ARG A 124 4.38 -6.53 14.60
C ARG A 124 5.49 -6.34 13.57
N SER A 125 6.01 -7.45 13.05
CA SER A 125 7.02 -7.52 11.99
C SER A 125 6.61 -8.61 10.99
N GLY A 126 7.32 -8.72 9.86
CA GLY A 126 6.98 -9.70 8.81
C GLY A 126 5.82 -9.26 7.92
N LYS A 127 4.93 -10.19 7.57
CA LYS A 127 3.86 -9.98 6.58
C LYS A 127 2.76 -9.06 7.11
N TYR A 128 2.34 -8.14 6.26
CA TYR A 128 1.14 -7.33 6.45
C TYR A 128 0.13 -7.69 5.35
N GLU A 129 -0.99 -8.28 5.75
CA GLU A 129 -2.08 -8.64 4.84
C GLU A 129 -3.40 -8.17 5.46
N GLU A 130 -4.12 -7.31 4.74
CA GLU A 130 -5.44 -6.85 5.16
C GLU A 130 -6.39 -6.87 3.97
N THR A 131 -7.67 -7.13 4.24
CA THR A 131 -8.73 -7.08 3.23
C THR A 131 -9.86 -6.19 3.72
N PHE A 132 -10.33 -5.31 2.85
CA PHE A 132 -11.41 -4.38 3.13
C PHE A 132 -12.47 -4.49 2.06
N LYS A 133 -13.74 -4.45 2.46
CA LYS A 133 -14.80 -3.99 1.57
C LYS A 133 -14.87 -2.46 1.60
N LEU A 134 -14.96 -1.84 0.44
CA LEU A 134 -15.00 -0.40 0.24
C LEU A 134 -16.41 0.04 -0.15
N VAL A 135 -16.90 1.10 0.51
CA VAL A 135 -18.13 1.79 0.10
C VAL A 135 -17.80 3.25 -0.12
N LYS A 136 -17.91 3.72 -1.36
CA LYS A 136 -17.74 5.14 -1.69
C LYS A 136 -18.96 5.91 -1.18
N LYS A 137 -18.75 6.80 -0.20
CA LYS A 137 -19.81 7.70 0.32
C LYS A 137 -19.84 9.04 -0.40
N ALA A 138 -18.67 9.55 -0.77
CA ALA A 138 -18.48 10.78 -1.52
C ALA A 138 -17.14 10.73 -2.28
N ASP A 139 -16.86 11.72 -3.12
CA ASP A 139 -15.58 11.79 -3.86
C ASP A 139 -14.34 11.92 -2.96
N SER A 140 -14.52 12.43 -1.74
CA SER A 140 -13.47 12.57 -0.73
C SER A 140 -13.67 11.67 0.49
N VAL A 141 -14.63 10.73 0.46
CA VAL A 141 -14.95 9.87 1.62
C VAL A 141 -15.20 8.43 1.16
N ILE A 142 -14.36 7.52 1.66
CA ILE A 142 -14.50 6.08 1.48
C ILE A 142 -14.68 5.45 2.85
N GLN A 143 -15.69 4.59 2.97
CA GLN A 143 -15.89 3.76 4.14
C GLN A 143 -15.20 2.41 3.93
N PHE A 144 -14.38 2.01 4.88
CA PHE A 144 -13.66 0.75 4.91
C PHE A 144 -14.36 -0.19 5.90
N PHE A 145 -14.62 -1.41 5.44
CA PHE A 145 -15.13 -2.53 6.22
C PHE A 145 -14.03 -3.59 6.30
N PRO A 146 -13.24 -3.62 7.38
CA PRO A 146 -12.20 -4.64 7.55
C PRO A 146 -12.82 -6.03 7.61
N THR A 147 -12.14 -7.04 7.07
CA THR A 147 -12.53 -8.44 7.30
C THR A 147 -11.99 -8.98 8.62
N SER A 148 -10.97 -8.32 9.18
CA SER A 148 -10.30 -8.67 10.44
C SER A 148 -10.95 -8.05 11.68
N SER A 149 -11.91 -7.13 11.51
CA SER A 149 -12.58 -6.40 12.61
C SER A 149 -14.03 -6.08 12.25
N VAL A 150 -14.88 -5.94 13.26
CA VAL A 150 -16.31 -5.64 13.09
C VAL A 150 -16.63 -4.15 12.98
N ILE A 151 -15.65 -3.27 13.20
CA ILE A 151 -15.87 -1.81 13.25
C ILE A 151 -15.46 -1.18 11.90
N PRO A 152 -16.42 -0.76 11.07
CA PRO A 152 -16.11 0.00 9.87
C PRO A 152 -15.67 1.42 10.23
N PHE A 153 -14.91 2.04 9.34
CA PHE A 153 -14.44 3.40 9.52
C PHE A 153 -14.47 4.21 8.23
N ASP A 154 -14.68 5.51 8.36
CA ASP A 154 -14.60 6.44 7.23
C ASP A 154 -13.18 7.02 7.15
N ALA A 155 -12.57 6.95 5.96
CA ALA A 155 -11.36 7.67 5.63
C ALA A 155 -11.68 8.82 4.67
N ARG A 156 -11.08 9.98 4.93
CA ARG A 156 -11.25 11.20 4.15
C ARG A 156 -9.99 11.46 3.33
N LEU A 157 -10.18 11.81 2.06
CA LEU A 157 -9.10 12.20 1.17
C LEU A 157 -8.50 13.53 1.67
N THR A 158 -7.24 13.51 2.06
CA THR A 158 -6.50 14.71 2.48
C THR A 158 -5.67 15.29 1.36
N LYS A 159 -5.18 14.44 0.45
CA LYS A 159 -4.38 14.85 -0.70
C LYS A 159 -4.64 13.91 -1.87
N ARG A 160 -5.07 14.46 -3.01
CA ARG A 160 -5.20 13.70 -4.27
C ARG A 160 -3.84 13.61 -4.96
N SER A 161 -3.54 12.45 -5.55
CA SER A 161 -2.39 12.27 -6.44
C SER A 161 -2.81 11.57 -7.72
N SER A 162 -2.03 11.72 -8.78
CA SER A 162 -2.13 10.91 -9.99
C SER A 162 -1.02 9.85 -9.98
N CYS A 163 -1.30 8.69 -10.57
CA CYS A 163 -0.27 7.69 -10.83
C CYS A 163 0.48 8.04 -12.13
N THR A 164 1.80 7.98 -12.08
CA THR A 164 2.66 7.92 -13.26
C THR A 164 3.53 6.68 -13.10
N PRO A 165 3.16 5.54 -13.73
CA PRO A 165 3.86 4.27 -13.54
C PRO A 165 5.35 4.38 -13.82
N LYS A 166 6.17 3.78 -12.96
CA LYS A 166 7.62 3.73 -13.12
C LYS A 166 8.10 2.30 -13.36
N PRO A 167 9.26 2.12 -14.01
CA PRO A 167 9.97 0.85 -14.01
C PRO A 167 10.27 0.37 -12.58
N LEU A 168 10.18 -0.94 -12.36
CA LEU A 168 10.47 -1.62 -11.09
C LEU A 168 11.97 -1.92 -10.91
#